data_AF-A0A0F9QRC6-F1
#
_entry.id   AF-A0A0F9QRC6-F1
#
_cell.length_a   1.000
_cell.length_b   1.000
_cell.length_c   1.000
_cell.angle_alpha   90.00
_cell.angle_beta   90.00
_cell.angle_gamma   90.00
#
_symmetry.space_group_name_H-M   'P 1'
#
loop_
_entity.id
_entity.type
_entity.pdbx_description
1 polymer ?
#
loop_
_entity_poly.entity_id
_entity_poly.type
_entity_poly.pdbx_seq_one_letter_code
_entity_poly.pdbx_strand_id
1 'polypeptide(L)'
;MPGFNVDLPPLPKFEGLSAEDLRLELEDYLRKLTVALEETFAKVYTRGELVNREQMYKRTAVNDVNYTVTKSDFIVAYTALSAQRTVILPTTTANSGRRLIIKDEAGGAGANNIVIDPEGATTIDGNATLTISANYGQSRLCSDGTNWFVW
;
A
#
# COMPACT_ATOMS: atom_id res chain seq x y z
N MET A 1 -6.65 24.27 6.86
CA MET A 1 -5.71 23.26 7.40
C MET A 1 -6.00 23.15 8.89
N PRO A 2 -6.38 21.97 9.43
CA PRO A 2 -6.51 21.83 10.88
C PRO A 2 -5.16 22.16 11.54
N GLY A 3 -5.19 23.01 12.56
CA GLY A 3 -3.99 23.54 13.22
C GLY A 3 -3.09 22.43 13.73
N PHE A 4 -1.82 22.49 13.36
CA PHE A 4 -0.81 21.56 13.81
C PHE A 4 -0.47 21.85 15.28
N ASN A 5 -0.82 20.92 16.18
CA ASN A 5 -0.56 21.07 17.61
C ASN A 5 0.72 20.32 17.99
N VAL A 6 1.73 21.07 18.45
CA VAL A 6 2.94 20.50 19.06
C VAL A 6 2.64 20.30 20.54
N ASP A 7 2.82 19.09 21.06
CA ASP A 7 2.69 18.81 22.48
C ASP A 7 3.94 19.32 23.22
N LEU A 8 3.94 20.60 23.54
CA LEU A 8 5.05 21.26 24.21
C LEU A 8 5.06 20.89 25.70
N PRO A 9 6.24 20.65 26.31
CA PRO A 9 6.32 20.50 27.76
C PRO A 9 5.80 21.77 28.45
N PRO A 10 5.17 21.64 29.64
CA PRO A 10 4.69 22.80 30.39
C PRO A 10 5.86 23.70 30.81
N LEU A 11 5.64 25.02 30.85
CA LEU A 11 6.64 25.97 31.31
C LEU A 11 7.03 25.68 32.78
N PRO A 12 8.33 25.71 33.12
CA PRO A 12 8.77 25.55 34.51
C PRO A 12 8.31 26.72 35.38
N LYS A 13 8.24 26.50 36.70
CA LYS A 13 7.95 27.55 37.67
C LYS A 13 9.26 28.06 38.26
N PHE A 14 9.72 29.20 37.75
CA PHE A 14 11.01 29.77 38.15
C PHE A 14 10.99 30.55 39.49
N GLU A 15 9.85 30.62 40.17
CA GLU A 15 9.70 31.45 41.37
C GLU A 15 10.34 30.80 42.61
N GLY A 16 11.15 31.57 43.34
CA GLY A 16 11.71 31.14 44.64
C GLY A 16 12.89 30.16 44.56
N LEU A 17 13.40 29.88 43.37
CA LEU A 17 14.51 28.96 43.15
C LEU A 17 15.88 29.66 43.31
N SER A 18 16.88 28.88 43.73
CA SER A 18 18.28 29.34 43.72
C SER A 18 18.78 29.46 42.27
N ALA A 19 19.88 30.17 42.06
CA ALA A 19 20.47 30.32 40.72
C ALA A 19 20.86 28.96 40.08
N GLU A 20 21.28 28.00 40.91
CA GLU A 20 21.66 26.66 40.43
C GLU A 20 20.42 25.82 40.10
N ASP A 21 19.37 25.90 40.93
CA ASP A 21 18.11 25.20 40.65
C ASP A 21 17.40 25.76 39.41
N LEU A 22 17.43 27.09 39.24
CA LEU A 22 16.94 27.77 38.03
C LEU A 22 17.64 27.25 36.77
N ARG A 23 18.96 27.11 36.84
CA ARG A 23 19.76 26.63 35.72
C ARG A 23 19.40 25.18 35.38
N LEU A 24 19.28 24.31 36.39
CA LEU A 24 18.93 22.90 36.20
C LEU A 24 17.52 22.74 35.61
N GLU A 25 16.54 23.51 36.10
CA GLU A 25 15.18 23.48 35.53
C GLU A 25 15.14 23.97 34.09
N LEU A 26 15.93 25.00 33.74
CA LEU A 26 16.03 25.49 32.37
C LEU A 26 16.69 24.46 31.45
N GLU A 27 17.78 23.83 31.88
CA GLU A 27 18.47 22.79 31.11
C GLU A 27 17.56 21.59 30.84
N ASP A 28 16.78 21.16 31.86
CA ASP A 28 15.80 20.07 31.71
C ASP A 28 14.64 20.45 30.77
N TYR A 29 14.13 21.68 30.87
CA TYR A 29 13.08 22.17 29.98
C TYR A 29 13.55 22.24 28.52
N LEU A 30 14.74 22.78 28.26
CA LEU A 30 15.31 22.85 26.92
C LEU A 30 15.54 21.46 26.32
N ARG A 31 15.95 20.48 27.13
CA ARG A 31 16.08 19.09 26.70
C ARG A 31 14.73 18.50 26.31
N LYS A 32 13.70 18.65 27.16
CA LYS A 32 12.33 18.16 26.89
C LYS A 32 11.72 18.81 25.64
N LEU A 33 11.93 20.13 25.48
CA LEU A 33 11.48 20.88 24.31
C LEU A 33 12.12 20.37 23.02
N THR A 34 13.43 20.12 23.05
CA THR A 34 14.17 19.59 21.91
C THR A 34 13.62 18.23 21.48
N VAL A 35 13.41 17.32 22.42
CA VAL A 35 12.84 15.98 22.15
C VAL A 35 11.42 16.09 21.58
N ALA A 36 10.56 16.92 22.17
CA ALA A 36 9.19 17.12 21.71
C ALA A 36 9.14 17.65 20.27
N LEU A 37 10.03 18.58 19.91
CA LEU A 37 10.17 19.09 18.55
C LEU A 37 10.66 18.00 17.59
N GLU A 38 11.72 17.27 17.93
CA GLU A 38 12.28 16.19 17.11
C GLU A 38 11.26 15.09 16.82
N GLU A 39 10.53 14.63 17.84
CA GLU A 39 9.45 13.65 17.65
C GLU A 39 8.34 14.18 16.75
N THR A 40 7.99 15.45 16.90
CA THR A 40 6.91 16.09 16.16
C THR A 40 7.32 16.27 14.69
N PHE A 41 8.55 16.68 14.41
CA PHE A 41 9.11 16.69 13.05
C PHE A 41 9.16 15.26 12.47
N ALA A 42 9.61 14.26 13.22
CA ALA A 42 9.62 12.86 12.77
C ALA A 42 8.21 12.33 12.45
N LYS A 43 7.20 12.73 13.24
CA LYS A 43 5.78 12.43 12.98
C LYS A 43 5.27 13.14 11.72
N VAL A 44 5.73 14.36 11.42
CA VAL A 44 5.39 15.07 10.17
C VAL A 44 6.02 14.40 8.95
N TYR A 45 7.29 14.00 9.03
CA TYR A 45 7.95 13.27 7.95
C TYR A 45 7.30 11.92 7.67
N THR A 46 6.72 11.27 8.69
CA THR A 46 6.02 9.98 8.55
C THR A 46 4.55 10.11 8.16
N ARG A 47 3.88 11.24 8.47
CA ARG A 47 2.44 11.45 8.22
C ARG A 47 2.13 12.31 6.98
N GLY A 48 3.10 13.08 6.49
CA GLY A 48 2.89 14.12 5.48
C GLY A 48 3.33 13.80 4.06
N GLU A 49 4.61 13.51 3.79
CA GLU A 49 5.10 13.81 2.43
C GLU A 49 6.37 13.12 1.92
N LEU A 50 6.92 12.05 2.53
CA LEU A 50 8.06 11.33 1.93
C LEU A 50 8.03 9.81 2.12
N VAL A 51 7.00 9.17 1.56
CA VAL A 51 7.11 7.77 1.08
C VAL A 51 6.78 7.68 -0.40
N ASN A 52 7.37 8.60 -1.18
CA ASN A 52 7.73 8.33 -2.57
C ASN A 52 9.19 7.82 -2.64
N ARG A 53 9.65 7.11 -1.59
CA ARG A 53 10.75 6.16 -1.76
C ARG A 53 10.19 5.12 -2.70
N GLU A 54 10.71 5.06 -3.92
CA GLU A 54 10.38 4.10 -4.99
C GLU A 54 9.30 3.13 -4.53
N GLN A 55 8.02 3.43 -4.80
CA GLN A 55 6.95 2.55 -4.36
C GLN A 55 7.07 1.27 -5.19
N MET A 56 7.91 0.36 -4.70
CA MET A 56 8.13 -0.95 -5.27
C MET A 56 6.88 -1.74 -4.97
N TYR A 57 5.98 -1.76 -5.93
CA TYR A 57 4.82 -2.63 -5.88
C TYR A 57 5.31 -4.07 -5.80
N LYS A 58 4.79 -4.82 -4.82
CA LYS A 58 5.14 -6.23 -4.67
C LYS A 58 4.82 -6.97 -5.98
N ARG A 59 5.86 -7.51 -6.60
CA ARG A 59 5.76 -8.42 -7.74
C ARG A 59 5.83 -9.86 -7.26
N THR A 60 4.77 -10.60 -7.50
CA THR A 60 4.69 -12.04 -7.24
C THR A 60 4.83 -12.78 -8.56
N ALA A 61 5.94 -13.51 -8.69
CA ALA A 61 6.18 -14.37 -9.85
C ALA A 61 5.37 -15.67 -9.71
N VAL A 62 4.65 -16.02 -10.77
CA VAL A 62 3.87 -17.26 -10.88
C VAL A 62 4.47 -18.10 -12.00
N ASN A 63 4.92 -19.29 -11.65
CA ASN A 63 5.54 -20.22 -12.59
C ASN A 63 4.53 -21.29 -13.02
N ASP A 64 3.84 -21.04 -14.14
CA ASP A 64 3.03 -22.03 -14.86
C ASP A 64 2.01 -22.80 -13.99
N VAL A 65 1.21 -22.08 -13.21
CA VAL A 65 0.19 -22.65 -12.32
C VAL A 65 -1.00 -21.70 -12.17
N ASN A 66 -2.17 -22.23 -11.84
CA ASN A 66 -3.29 -21.40 -11.40
C ASN A 66 -2.92 -20.67 -10.11
N TYR A 67 -3.41 -19.45 -9.93
CA TYR A 67 -2.97 -18.61 -8.82
C TYR A 67 -4.14 -17.90 -8.14
N THR A 68 -4.27 -18.03 -6.83
CA THR A 68 -5.21 -17.25 -6.03
C THR A 68 -4.50 -16.03 -5.47
N VAL A 69 -5.01 -14.85 -5.79
CA VAL A 69 -4.44 -13.58 -5.37
C VAL A 69 -4.57 -13.38 -3.86
N THR A 70 -3.46 -13.10 -3.19
CA THR A 70 -3.41 -12.84 -1.74
C THR A 70 -3.56 -11.34 -1.46
N LYS A 71 -3.88 -10.96 -0.21
CA LYS A 71 -4.00 -9.54 0.20
C LYS A 71 -2.73 -8.71 -0.01
N SER A 72 -1.56 -9.36 -0.05
CA SER A 72 -0.26 -8.68 -0.19
C SER A 72 0.14 -8.40 -1.64
N ASP A 73 -0.55 -9.01 -2.62
CA ASP A 73 -0.16 -8.89 -4.02
C ASP A 73 -0.64 -7.59 -4.63
N PHE A 74 0.24 -7.03 -5.48
CA PHE A 74 -0.06 -5.90 -6.34
C PHE A 74 0.17 -6.25 -7.80
N ILE A 75 1.31 -6.86 -8.14
CA ILE A 75 1.59 -7.41 -9.47
C ILE A 75 1.66 -8.93 -9.38
N VAL A 76 0.86 -9.62 -10.17
CA VAL A 76 0.96 -11.06 -10.40
C VAL A 76 1.50 -11.26 -11.81
N ALA A 77 2.72 -11.77 -11.89
CA ALA A 77 3.47 -11.89 -13.12
C ALA A 77 3.67 -13.36 -13.48
N TYR A 78 3.06 -13.81 -14.56
CA TYR A 78 3.29 -15.15 -15.10
C TYR A 78 4.63 -15.19 -15.83
N THR A 79 5.58 -15.95 -15.30
CA THR A 79 6.94 -16.08 -15.88
C THR A 79 7.09 -17.29 -16.80
N ALA A 80 6.11 -18.20 -16.80
CA ALA A 80 6.00 -19.32 -17.74
C ALA A 80 4.53 -19.70 -17.96
N LEU A 81 4.20 -20.17 -19.16
CA LEU A 81 2.87 -20.63 -19.56
C LEU A 81 2.98 -21.80 -20.55
N SER A 82 2.63 -23.01 -20.11
CA SER A 82 2.54 -24.21 -20.96
C SER A 82 1.10 -24.65 -21.26
N ALA A 83 0.13 -24.09 -20.53
CA ALA A 83 -1.29 -24.31 -20.68
C ALA A 83 -2.05 -23.05 -20.24
N GLN A 84 -3.35 -22.96 -20.55
CA GLN A 84 -4.23 -21.93 -20.01
C GLN A 84 -4.16 -21.91 -18.47
N ARG A 85 -4.06 -20.71 -17.89
CA ARG A 85 -3.99 -20.50 -16.43
C ARG A 85 -5.13 -19.61 -15.95
N THR A 86 -5.63 -19.91 -14.76
CA THR A 86 -6.65 -19.09 -14.09
C THR A 86 -6.05 -18.36 -12.91
N VAL A 87 -6.28 -17.05 -12.86
CA VAL A 87 -6.01 -16.18 -11.70
C VAL A 87 -7.32 -15.93 -10.99
N ILE A 88 -7.41 -16.35 -9.74
CA ILE A 88 -8.59 -16.17 -8.91
C ILE A 88 -8.40 -14.89 -8.09
N LEU A 89 -9.26 -13.88 -8.31
CA LEU A 89 -9.26 -12.67 -7.49
C LEU A 89 -10.01 -12.94 -6.18
N PRO A 90 -9.58 -12.37 -5.04
CA PRO A 90 -10.32 -12.51 -3.80
C PRO A 90 -11.68 -11.84 -3.90
N THR A 91 -12.62 -12.26 -3.06
CA THR A 91 -13.85 -11.51 -2.82
C THR A 91 -13.57 -10.02 -2.62
N THR A 92 -14.41 -9.19 -3.23
CA THR A 92 -14.30 -7.72 -3.20
C THR A 92 -14.71 -7.13 -1.84
N THR A 93 -15.44 -7.90 -1.03
CA THR A 93 -15.88 -7.52 0.31
C THR A 93 -14.66 -7.23 1.19
N ALA A 94 -14.43 -5.96 1.52
CA ALA A 94 -13.24 -5.39 2.18
C ALA A 94 -12.02 -5.04 1.31
N ASN A 95 -12.19 -4.90 -0.02
CA ASN A 95 -11.14 -4.51 -0.97
C ASN A 95 -11.45 -3.21 -1.75
N SER A 96 -12.34 -2.32 -1.27
CA SER A 96 -12.60 -1.04 -1.94
C SER A 96 -11.33 -0.20 -2.12
N GLY A 97 -11.11 0.31 -3.33
CA GLY A 97 -9.91 1.05 -3.74
C GLY A 97 -8.68 0.17 -3.99
N ARG A 98 -8.77 -1.15 -3.84
CA ARG A 98 -7.65 -2.06 -4.09
C ARG A 98 -7.33 -2.11 -5.57
N ARG A 99 -6.03 -2.06 -5.89
CA ARG A 99 -5.50 -2.18 -7.25
C ARG A 99 -4.68 -3.45 -7.44
N LEU A 100 -4.79 -4.05 -8.62
CA LEU A 100 -4.06 -5.25 -9.03
C LEU A 100 -3.61 -5.14 -10.48
N ILE A 101 -2.48 -5.74 -10.79
CA ILE A 101 -1.97 -5.90 -12.15
C ILE A 101 -1.73 -7.39 -12.37
N ILE A 102 -2.37 -7.96 -13.38
CA ILE A 102 -2.11 -9.32 -13.86
C ILE A 102 -1.35 -9.19 -15.18
N LYS A 103 -0.20 -9.84 -15.29
CA LYS A 103 0.73 -9.67 -16.42
C LYS A 103 1.21 -11.02 -16.95
N ASP A 104 1.17 -11.17 -18.27
CA ASP A 104 1.96 -12.18 -19.00
C ASP A 104 3.38 -11.65 -19.19
N GLU A 105 4.36 -12.20 -18.48
CA GLU A 105 5.79 -11.93 -18.74
C GLU A 105 6.45 -13.08 -19.51
N ALA A 106 5.79 -14.23 -19.59
CA ALA A 106 6.23 -15.37 -20.38
C ALA A 106 6.10 -15.11 -21.89
N GLY A 107 5.18 -14.24 -22.29
CA GLY A 107 4.85 -14.01 -23.70
C GLY A 107 4.07 -15.17 -24.31
N GLY A 108 3.37 -15.95 -23.47
CA GLY A 108 2.67 -17.17 -23.88
C GLY A 108 1.16 -17.03 -23.95
N ALA A 109 0.59 -15.89 -23.53
CA ALA A 109 -0.86 -15.77 -23.35
C ALA A 109 -1.66 -15.89 -24.65
N GLY A 110 -1.07 -15.66 -25.82
CA GLY A 110 -1.73 -15.87 -27.12
C GLY A 110 -1.94 -17.32 -27.50
N ALA A 111 -1.18 -18.26 -26.92
CA ALA A 111 -1.40 -19.69 -27.06
C ALA A 111 -2.05 -20.29 -25.80
N ASN A 112 -1.69 -19.75 -24.64
CA ASN A 112 -2.01 -20.24 -23.31
C ASN A 112 -2.63 -19.11 -22.47
N ASN A 113 -3.87 -18.75 -22.80
CA ASN A 113 -4.58 -17.61 -22.20
C ASN A 113 -4.48 -17.58 -20.67
N ILE A 114 -4.40 -16.37 -20.10
CA ILE A 114 -4.57 -16.14 -18.66
C ILE A 114 -6.01 -15.67 -18.45
N VAL A 115 -6.83 -16.48 -17.77
CA VAL A 115 -8.21 -16.13 -17.39
C VAL A 115 -8.20 -15.56 -15.98
N ILE A 116 -8.74 -14.37 -15.82
CA ILE A 116 -8.94 -13.71 -14.54
C ILE A 116 -10.38 -13.96 -14.12
N ASP A 117 -10.54 -14.61 -12.97
CA ASP A 117 -11.80 -15.10 -12.44
C ASP A 117 -12.03 -14.53 -11.03
N PRO A 118 -13.00 -13.64 -10.83
CA PRO A 118 -13.37 -13.16 -9.51
C PRO A 118 -14.03 -14.25 -8.68
N GLU A 119 -13.72 -14.30 -7.38
CA GLU A 119 -14.40 -15.24 -6.49
C GLU A 119 -15.89 -14.89 -6.30
N GLY A 120 -16.74 -15.93 -6.34
CA GLY A 120 -18.17 -15.83 -6.06
C GLY A 120 -18.97 -15.21 -7.21
N ALA A 121 -19.86 -14.26 -6.87
CA ALA A 121 -20.74 -13.57 -7.82
C ALA A 121 -20.22 -12.18 -8.22
N THR A 122 -18.97 -11.86 -7.89
CA THR A 122 -18.34 -10.58 -8.23
C THR A 122 -18.00 -10.55 -9.72
N THR A 123 -18.01 -9.36 -10.32
CA THR A 123 -17.78 -9.21 -11.78
C THR A 123 -16.58 -8.32 -12.09
N ILE A 124 -16.07 -8.41 -13.32
CA ILE A 124 -15.08 -7.50 -13.91
C ILE A 124 -15.78 -6.75 -15.04
N ASP A 125 -16.03 -5.45 -14.88
CA ASP A 125 -16.80 -4.64 -15.81
C ASP A 125 -18.15 -5.29 -16.20
N GLY A 126 -18.83 -5.89 -15.22
CA GLY A 126 -20.10 -6.60 -15.42
C GLY A 126 -19.98 -8.00 -16.02
N ASN A 127 -18.79 -8.45 -16.39
CA ASN A 127 -18.54 -9.81 -16.89
C ASN A 127 -18.11 -10.75 -15.78
N ALA A 128 -18.43 -12.04 -15.92
CA ALA A 128 -18.00 -13.06 -14.96
C ALA A 128 -16.48 -13.25 -14.95
N THR A 129 -15.80 -13.14 -16.09
CA THR A 129 -14.35 -13.30 -16.20
C THR A 129 -13.76 -12.31 -17.21
N LEU A 130 -12.44 -12.13 -17.14
CA LEU A 130 -11.65 -11.35 -18.10
C LEU A 130 -10.46 -12.18 -18.59
N THR A 131 -10.22 -12.23 -19.90
CA THR A 131 -9.11 -13.01 -20.47
C THR A 131 -8.01 -12.12 -21.02
N ILE A 132 -6.76 -12.40 -20.65
CA ILE A 132 -5.57 -11.90 -21.33
C ILE A 132 -5.17 -12.97 -22.36
N SER A 133 -5.32 -12.63 -23.65
CA SER A 133 -5.02 -13.51 -24.80
C SER A 133 -3.98 -12.93 -25.75
N ALA A 134 -3.35 -11.80 -25.40
CA ALA A 134 -2.24 -11.24 -26.16
C ALA A 134 -0.93 -11.59 -25.46
N ASN A 135 0.07 -12.06 -26.21
CA ASN A 135 1.43 -12.24 -25.69
C ASN A 135 1.93 -10.93 -25.08
N TYR A 136 2.51 -11.03 -23.89
CA TYR A 136 2.92 -9.87 -23.09
C TYR A 136 1.77 -8.93 -22.71
N GLY A 137 0.53 -9.39 -22.77
CA GLY A 137 -0.65 -8.64 -22.35
C GLY A 137 -0.72 -8.41 -20.84
N GLN A 138 -1.55 -7.46 -20.42
CA GLN A 138 -1.85 -7.22 -19.00
C GLN A 138 -3.30 -6.80 -18.80
N SER A 139 -3.79 -6.96 -17.58
CA SER A 139 -4.98 -6.27 -17.08
C SER A 139 -4.68 -5.54 -15.79
N ARG A 140 -5.16 -4.29 -15.69
CA ARG A 140 -5.09 -3.46 -14.49
C ARG A 140 -6.49 -3.36 -13.93
N LEU A 141 -6.64 -3.70 -12.67
CA LEU A 141 -7.93 -3.83 -12.02
C LEU A 141 -7.99 -2.91 -10.80
N CYS A 142 -9.16 -2.34 -10.55
CA CYS A 142 -9.50 -1.62 -9.34
C CYS A 142 -10.83 -2.16 -8.79
N SER A 143 -10.96 -2.33 -7.48
CA SER A 143 -12.23 -2.73 -6.87
C SER A 143 -12.96 -1.54 -6.24
N ASP A 144 -14.28 -1.50 -6.36
CA ASP A 144 -15.17 -0.57 -5.65
C ASP A 144 -15.69 -1.16 -4.31
N GLY A 145 -15.19 -2.33 -3.91
CA GLY A 145 -15.68 -3.08 -2.74
C GLY A 145 -16.82 -4.06 -3.03
N THR A 146 -17.34 -4.08 -4.26
CA THR A 146 -18.40 -4.99 -4.73
C THR A 146 -17.99 -5.74 -6.00
N ASN A 147 -17.43 -5.04 -6.98
CA ASN A 147 -16.95 -5.54 -8.25
C ASN A 147 -15.50 -5.10 -8.52
N TRP A 148 -14.97 -5.57 -9.63
CA TRP A 148 -13.70 -5.15 -10.21
C TRP A 148 -13.95 -4.39 -11.51
N PHE A 149 -13.08 -3.44 -11.82
CA PHE A 149 -13.13 -2.63 -13.03
C PHE A 149 -11.76 -2.54 -13.67
N VAL A 150 -11.70 -2.56 -14.99
CA VAL A 150 -10.47 -2.25 -15.73
C VAL A 150 -10.25 -0.73 -15.74
N TRP A 151 -9.02 -0.26 -15.53
CA TRP A 151 -8.68 1.18 -15.45
C TRP A 151 -7.31 1.54 -16.01
#